data_AF-A0A6L4ZJD2-F1
#
_entry.id   AF-A0A6L4ZJD2-F1
#
_cell.length_a   1.000
_cell.length_b   1.000
_cell.length_c   1.000
_cell.angle_alpha   90.00
_cell.angle_beta   90.00
_cell.angle_gamma   90.00
#
_symmetry.space_group_name_H-M   'P 1'
#
loop_
_entity.id
_entity.type
_entity.pdbx_description
1 polymer ?
#
loop_
_entity_poly.entity_id
_entity_poly.type
_entity_poly.pdbx_seq_one_letter_code
_entity_poly.pdbx_strand_id
1 'polypeptide(L)'
;MLAYLQCINKNCQEKFPVIAKIYHCPKCKSLLDVNYEFSKIDAKELKTLFRERRNSLIPIDQSGVWRFRELIPFLSDERNIVTLFEGNTPLYDAPKSAAYAGLKKLLLKHQGLNPTGSFKDNGMTTGIAQALALGAKAVACASTGNTSASMAAYAARVGILAAVFIPSGQIAYGKLSQSLDYGAKTLQIDGDFDTAMQLVLELSQETDLYLLNSINPFRLEGQKTIAFELLEQCAWQVPDRIVIPG
;
A
#
# COMPACT_ATOMS: atom_id res chain seq x y z
N MET A 1 -17.16 12.28 3.81
CA MET A 1 -17.19 10.80 3.81
C MET A 1 -16.50 10.34 5.08
N LEU A 2 -17.06 9.40 5.84
CA LEU A 2 -16.43 8.92 7.07
C LEU A 2 -15.92 7.50 6.85
N ALA A 3 -14.60 7.33 6.80
CA ALA A 3 -13.98 6.02 6.74
C ALA A 3 -13.90 5.40 8.16
N TYR A 4 -13.93 4.07 8.22
CA TYR A 4 -13.81 3.27 9.43
C TYR A 4 -13.11 1.95 9.12
N LEU A 5 -12.50 1.34 10.13
CA LEU A 5 -12.01 -0.03 10.08
C LEU A 5 -13.16 -0.98 10.41
N GLN A 6 -13.29 -2.08 9.68
CA GLN A 6 -14.31 -3.10 9.90
C GLN A 6 -13.69 -4.48 9.98
N CYS A 7 -14.11 -5.29 10.95
CA CYS A 7 -13.68 -6.68 11.05
C CYS A 7 -14.16 -7.51 9.86
N ILE A 8 -13.26 -8.25 9.20
CA ILE A 8 -13.59 -9.07 8.03
C ILE A 8 -14.40 -10.32 8.38
N ASN A 9 -14.42 -10.73 9.65
CA ASN A 9 -15.23 -11.87 10.08
C ASN A 9 -16.71 -11.54 9.99
N LYS A 10 -17.44 -12.28 9.15
CA LYS A 10 -18.88 -12.10 8.88
C LYS A 10 -19.76 -12.16 10.14
N ASN A 11 -19.32 -12.89 11.17
CA ASN A 11 -20.06 -13.01 12.43
C ASN A 11 -19.74 -11.88 13.42
N CYS A 12 -18.67 -11.12 13.20
CA CYS A 12 -18.24 -10.06 14.11
C CYS A 12 -18.59 -8.67 13.56
N GLN A 13 -18.09 -8.32 12.37
CA GLN A 13 -18.37 -7.05 11.67
C GLN A 13 -18.22 -5.75 12.51
N GLU A 14 -17.49 -5.81 13.63
CA GLU A 14 -17.29 -4.67 14.52
C GLU A 14 -16.56 -3.54 13.77
N LYS A 15 -17.00 -2.30 14.01
CA LYS A 15 -16.45 -1.09 13.40
C LYS A 15 -15.56 -0.34 14.41
N PHE A 16 -14.45 0.20 13.93
CA PHE A 16 -13.50 0.99 14.70
C PHE A 16 -13.15 2.26 13.93
N PRO A 17 -12.79 3.37 14.60
CA PRO A 17 -12.34 4.56 13.90
C PRO A 17 -11.00 4.31 13.19
N VAL A 18 -10.74 4.96 12.05
CA VAL A 18 -9.46 4.82 11.33
C VAL A 18 -8.25 5.27 12.13
N ILE A 19 -8.47 6.10 13.16
CA ILE A 19 -7.41 6.53 14.07
C ILE A 19 -6.97 5.43 15.06
N ALA A 20 -7.70 4.31 15.13
CA ALA A 20 -7.32 3.20 15.99
C ALA A 20 -6.08 2.49 15.45
N LYS A 21 -5.00 2.46 16.24
CA LYS A 21 -3.76 1.77 15.92
C LYS A 21 -3.88 0.25 16.17
N ILE A 22 -4.73 -0.40 15.40
CA ILE A 22 -5.03 -1.83 15.51
C ILE A 22 -4.91 -2.53 14.15
N TYR A 23 -4.39 -3.76 14.17
CA TYR A 23 -4.21 -4.59 12.98
C TYR A 23 -5.09 -5.84 12.99
N HIS A 24 -5.59 -6.20 14.16
CA HIS A 24 -6.53 -7.30 14.38
C HIS A 24 -7.71 -6.80 15.19
N CYS A 25 -8.89 -7.38 14.94
CA CYS A 25 -10.10 -7.11 15.70
C CYS A 25 -9.88 -7.48 17.18
N PRO A 26 -10.07 -6.53 18.13
CA PRO A 26 -9.94 -6.81 19.56
C PRO A 26 -10.87 -7.94 20.06
N LYS A 27 -12.05 -8.12 19.44
CA LYS A 27 -13.05 -9.12 19.86
C LYS A 27 -12.75 -10.55 19.38
N CYS A 28 -12.35 -10.73 18.12
CA CYS A 28 -12.23 -12.06 17.52
C CYS A 28 -10.89 -12.33 16.83
N LYS A 29 -9.92 -11.41 16.93
CA LYS A 29 -8.56 -11.50 16.38
C LYS A 29 -8.46 -11.63 14.86
N SER A 30 -9.58 -11.59 14.12
CA SER A 30 -9.57 -11.53 12.65
C SER A 30 -9.00 -10.20 12.13
N LEU A 31 -8.60 -10.16 10.86
CA LEU A 31 -8.11 -8.93 10.22
C LEU A 31 -9.20 -7.85 10.09
N LEU A 32 -8.74 -6.64 9.81
CA LEU A 32 -9.58 -5.47 9.57
C LEU A 32 -9.47 -5.04 8.10
N ASP A 33 -10.50 -4.36 7.62
CA ASP A 33 -10.54 -3.75 6.29
C ASP A 33 -11.00 -2.29 6.38
N VAL A 34 -10.53 -1.43 5.47
CA VAL A 34 -10.94 -0.02 5.44
C VAL A 34 -12.24 0.09 4.66
N ASN A 35 -13.31 0.51 5.33
CA ASN A 35 -14.63 0.69 4.75
C ASN A 35 -15.08 2.14 4.89
N TYR A 36 -15.93 2.58 3.97
CA TYR A 36 -16.39 3.96 3.91
C TYR A 36 -17.75 4.02 3.22
N GLU A 37 -18.58 4.94 3.67
CA GLU A 37 -19.92 5.15 3.12
C GLU A 37 -19.83 6.15 1.97
N PHE A 38 -19.84 5.64 0.75
CA PHE A 38 -19.94 6.46 -0.44
C PHE A 38 -21.29 7.18 -0.49
N SER A 39 -21.31 8.47 -0.18
CA SER A 39 -22.42 9.35 -0.57
C SER A 39 -22.45 9.45 -2.10
N LYS A 40 -23.65 9.55 -2.71
CA LYS A 40 -23.90 9.67 -4.16
C LYS A 40 -22.66 10.13 -4.96
N ILE A 41 -21.91 9.17 -5.51
CA ILE A 41 -20.79 9.43 -6.41
C ILE A 41 -21.30 9.39 -7.83
N ASP A 42 -21.02 10.44 -8.62
CA ASP A 42 -21.19 10.38 -10.07
C ASP A 42 -19.92 9.79 -10.72
N ALA A 43 -20.05 8.59 -11.27
CA ALA A 43 -18.95 7.90 -11.93
C ALA A 43 -18.44 8.65 -13.18
N LYS A 44 -19.29 9.40 -13.88
CA LYS A 44 -18.90 10.18 -15.07
C LYS A 44 -18.07 11.39 -14.66
N GLU A 45 -18.47 12.08 -13.59
CA GLU A 45 -17.69 13.19 -13.03
C GLU A 45 -16.31 12.71 -12.57
N LEU A 46 -16.24 11.62 -11.81
CA LEU A 46 -14.96 11.06 -11.35
C LEU A 46 -14.05 10.67 -12.51
N LYS A 47 -14.58 9.99 -13.54
CA LYS A 47 -13.78 9.62 -14.72
C LYS A 47 -13.22 10.84 -15.44
N THR A 48 -13.96 11.94 -15.47
CA THR A 48 -13.51 13.21 -16.06
C THR A 48 -12.41 13.82 -15.21
N LEU A 49 -12.63 13.93 -13.90
CA LEU A 49 -11.66 14.44 -12.93
C LEU A 49 -10.32 13.67 -12.96
N PHE A 50 -10.37 12.33 -12.96
CA PHE A 50 -9.16 11.51 -12.98
C PHE A 50 -8.36 11.69 -14.28
N ARG A 51 -9.05 11.90 -15.40
CA ARG A 51 -8.43 12.17 -16.69
C ARG A 51 -7.76 13.55 -16.70
N GLU A 52 -8.40 14.57 -16.16
CA GLU A 52 -7.84 15.92 -16.05
C GLU A 52 -6.56 15.94 -15.22
N ARG A 53 -6.55 15.22 -14.09
CA ARG A 53 -5.36 15.10 -13.23
C ARG A 53 -4.12 14.56 -13.92
N ARG A 54 -4.26 13.77 -14.99
CA ARG A 54 -3.09 13.28 -15.77
C ARG A 54 -2.28 14.40 -16.42
N ASN A 55 -2.88 15.57 -16.64
CA ASN A 55 -2.22 16.74 -17.21
C ASN A 55 -1.83 17.76 -16.12
N SER A 56 -2.07 17.45 -14.85
CA SER A 56 -1.79 18.36 -13.73
C SER A 56 -0.30 18.35 -13.38
N LEU A 57 0.22 19.53 -13.06
CA LEU A 57 1.57 19.70 -12.53
C LEU A 57 1.61 19.63 -10.99
N ILE A 58 0.46 19.49 -10.34
CA ILE A 58 0.37 19.42 -8.88
C ILE A 58 0.90 18.04 -8.43
N PRO A 59 1.85 17.96 -7.48
CA PRO A 59 2.49 16.69 -7.12
C PRO A 59 1.54 15.55 -6.74
N ILE A 60 0.46 15.84 -6.01
CA ILE A 60 -0.54 14.84 -5.60
C ILE A 60 -1.28 14.22 -6.80
N ASP A 61 -1.51 14.99 -7.86
CA ASP A 61 -2.21 14.52 -9.06
C ASP A 61 -1.30 13.67 -9.96
N GLN A 62 0.02 13.81 -9.81
CA GLN A 62 1.01 12.99 -10.53
C GLN A 62 1.23 11.61 -9.88
N SER A 63 0.77 11.41 -8.64
CA SER A 63 0.69 10.07 -8.06
C SER A 63 -0.43 9.26 -8.71
N GLY A 64 -0.11 8.07 -9.21
CA GLY A 64 -1.08 7.09 -9.68
C GLY A 64 -1.95 6.49 -8.57
N VAL A 65 -1.67 6.82 -7.30
CA VAL A 65 -2.51 6.49 -6.15
C VAL A 65 -3.40 7.68 -5.79
N TRP A 66 -2.80 8.83 -5.44
CA TRP A 66 -3.54 9.98 -4.89
C TRP A 66 -4.35 10.77 -5.92
N ARG A 67 -4.11 10.55 -7.22
CA ARG A 67 -5.03 11.06 -8.25
C ARG A 67 -6.41 10.42 -8.20
N PHE A 68 -6.59 9.32 -7.46
CA PHE A 68 -7.86 8.66 -7.20
C PHE A 68 -8.38 8.87 -5.77
N ARG A 69 -7.95 9.95 -5.09
CA ARG A 69 -8.20 10.19 -3.65
C ARG A 69 -9.68 10.13 -3.21
N GLU A 70 -10.62 10.41 -4.10
CA GLU A 70 -12.07 10.27 -3.86
C GLU A 70 -12.50 8.82 -3.62
N LEU A 71 -11.72 7.86 -4.11
CA LEU A 71 -11.95 6.42 -3.94
C LEU A 71 -11.13 5.81 -2.80
N ILE A 72 -10.29 6.60 -2.12
CA ILE A 72 -9.52 6.22 -0.93
C ILE A 72 -9.65 7.27 0.20
N PRO A 73 -10.88 7.67 0.60
CA PRO A 73 -11.13 8.84 1.44
C PRO A 73 -10.92 8.55 2.94
N PHE A 74 -9.84 7.85 3.30
CA PHE A 74 -9.53 7.50 4.69
C PHE A 74 -8.75 8.60 5.43
N LEU A 75 -8.06 9.47 4.68
CA LEU A 75 -7.21 10.52 5.22
C LEU A 75 -8.02 11.81 5.37
N SER A 76 -8.03 12.39 6.57
CA SER A 76 -8.77 13.63 6.85
C SER A 76 -8.00 14.91 6.50
N ASP A 77 -6.66 14.82 6.41
CA ASP A 77 -5.78 15.95 6.17
C ASP A 77 -4.75 15.61 5.09
N GLU A 78 -4.86 16.29 3.94
CA GLU A 78 -3.99 16.07 2.78
C GLU A 78 -2.52 16.42 3.07
N ARG A 79 -2.20 17.17 4.14
CA ARG A 79 -0.80 17.45 4.53
C ARG A 79 -0.02 16.19 4.90
N ASN A 80 -0.71 15.11 5.27
CA ASN A 80 -0.09 13.82 5.57
C ASN A 80 0.19 12.98 4.31
N ILE A 81 -0.21 13.44 3.12
CA ILE A 81 0.04 12.72 1.88
C ILE A 81 1.54 12.72 1.56
N VAL A 82 2.04 11.53 1.23
CA VAL A 82 3.44 11.31 0.85
C VAL A 82 3.46 10.66 -0.50
N THR A 83 4.27 11.16 -1.44
CA THR A 83 4.42 10.50 -2.73
C THR A 83 5.87 10.52 -3.21
N LEU A 84 6.22 9.46 -3.93
CA LEU A 84 7.40 9.37 -4.78
C LEU A 84 6.97 9.30 -6.27
N PHE A 85 5.75 9.76 -6.56
CA PHE A 85 5.09 9.66 -7.87
C PHE A 85 4.85 8.22 -8.33
N GLU A 86 4.60 7.33 -7.37
CA GLU A 86 4.22 5.93 -7.63
C GLU A 86 2.92 5.78 -8.41
N GLY A 87 2.72 4.60 -9.00
CA GLY A 87 1.63 4.32 -9.93
C GLY A 87 1.90 4.94 -11.30
N ASN A 88 0.84 5.11 -12.11
CA ASN A 88 0.96 5.53 -13.52
C ASN A 88 1.89 4.62 -14.34
N THR A 89 1.91 3.34 -13.96
CA THR A 89 2.76 2.30 -14.53
C THR A 89 2.24 1.84 -15.91
N PRO A 90 3.12 1.44 -16.83
CA PRO A 90 2.71 1.02 -18.16
C PRO A 90 1.77 -0.19 -18.17
N LEU A 91 0.89 -0.21 -19.18
CA LEU A 91 0.11 -1.37 -19.59
C LEU A 91 0.58 -1.78 -20.99
N TYR A 92 1.37 -2.84 -21.06
CA TYR A 92 1.95 -3.30 -22.33
C TYR A 92 1.01 -4.24 -23.06
N ASP A 93 0.95 -4.11 -24.38
CA ASP A 93 0.39 -5.15 -25.24
C ASP A 93 1.42 -6.27 -25.44
N ALA A 94 0.98 -7.52 -25.33
CA ALA A 94 1.87 -8.69 -25.38
C ALA A 94 1.43 -9.72 -26.43
N PRO A 95 1.46 -9.38 -27.73
CA PRO A 95 0.90 -10.22 -28.79
C PRO A 95 1.60 -11.57 -28.95
N LYS A 96 2.93 -11.63 -28.78
CA LYS A 96 3.68 -12.90 -28.83
C LYS A 96 3.30 -13.84 -27.68
N SER A 97 3.18 -13.29 -26.47
CA SER A 97 2.76 -14.05 -25.29
C SER A 97 1.29 -14.46 -25.38
N ALA A 98 0.43 -13.62 -25.96
CA ALA A 98 -0.96 -13.95 -26.27
C ALA A 98 -1.02 -15.15 -27.23
N ALA A 99 -0.27 -15.11 -28.34
CA ALA A 99 -0.22 -16.20 -29.31
C ALA A 99 0.30 -17.50 -28.70
N TYR A 100 1.37 -17.44 -27.90
CA TYR A 100 1.90 -18.60 -27.18
C TYR A 100 0.86 -19.23 -26.23
N ALA A 101 0.07 -18.40 -25.54
CA ALA A 101 -0.97 -18.85 -24.63
C ALA A 101 -2.32 -19.20 -25.32
N GLY A 102 -2.42 -19.11 -26.65
CA GLY A 102 -3.67 -19.33 -27.38
C GLY A 102 -4.75 -18.27 -27.10
N LEU A 103 -4.36 -17.07 -26.66
CA LEU A 103 -5.25 -15.95 -26.32
C LEU A 103 -5.33 -14.94 -27.48
N LYS A 104 -6.50 -14.32 -27.65
CA LYS A 104 -6.70 -13.24 -28.63
C LYS A 104 -5.97 -11.94 -28.26
N LYS A 105 -5.84 -11.66 -26.96
CA LYS A 105 -5.21 -10.44 -26.43
C LYS A 105 -4.67 -10.72 -25.03
N LEU A 106 -3.48 -10.21 -24.74
CA LEU A 106 -2.87 -10.25 -23.42
C LEU A 106 -2.23 -8.90 -23.14
N LEU A 107 -2.56 -8.32 -21.98
CA LEU A 107 -2.00 -7.07 -21.51
C LEU A 107 -1.18 -7.31 -20.23
N LEU A 108 -0.07 -6.60 -20.07
CA LEU A 108 0.83 -6.73 -18.92
C LEU A 108 0.90 -5.41 -18.15
N LYS A 109 0.35 -5.41 -16.92
CA LYS A 109 0.40 -4.25 -16.03
C LYS A 109 1.71 -4.23 -15.26
N HIS A 110 2.67 -3.39 -15.67
CA HIS A 110 4.06 -3.49 -15.21
C HIS A 110 4.34 -2.74 -13.90
N GLN A 111 3.99 -3.35 -12.77
CA GLN A 111 4.20 -2.75 -11.44
C GLN A 111 5.66 -2.63 -10.99
N GLY A 112 6.61 -3.26 -11.72
CA GLY A 112 8.04 -3.13 -11.46
C GLY A 112 8.67 -1.80 -11.89
N LEU A 113 7.90 -0.89 -12.50
CA LEU A 113 8.35 0.46 -12.87
C LEU A 113 7.90 1.54 -11.88
N ASN A 114 7.53 1.12 -10.68
CA ASN A 114 7.35 2.01 -9.54
C ASN A 114 8.72 2.46 -8.97
N PRO A 115 8.78 3.52 -8.13
CA PRO A 115 10.02 4.11 -7.64
C PRO A 115 11.04 3.13 -7.01
N THR A 116 10.58 2.14 -6.25
CA THR A 116 11.43 1.12 -5.63
C THR A 116 11.50 -0.19 -6.42
N GLY A 117 10.91 -0.21 -7.62
CA GLY A 117 10.84 -1.40 -8.47
C GLY A 117 9.74 -2.38 -8.08
N SER A 118 8.73 -1.96 -7.31
CA SER A 118 7.68 -2.88 -6.82
C SER A 118 6.30 -2.24 -6.67
N PHE A 119 5.25 -3.06 -6.81
CA PHE A 119 3.87 -2.68 -6.49
C PHE A 119 3.65 -2.30 -5.01
N LYS A 120 4.62 -2.60 -4.13
CA LYS A 120 4.52 -2.25 -2.71
C LYS A 120 4.42 -0.74 -2.51
N ASP A 121 4.97 0.05 -3.42
CA ASP A 121 4.93 1.52 -3.40
C ASP A 121 3.51 2.06 -3.36
N ASN A 122 2.61 1.49 -4.18
CA ASN A 122 1.20 1.86 -4.20
C ASN A 122 0.56 1.76 -2.82
N GLY A 123 0.90 0.74 -2.02
CA GLY A 123 0.36 0.61 -0.66
C GLY A 123 1.19 1.32 0.41
N MET A 124 2.48 1.56 0.15
CA MET A 124 3.35 2.17 1.14
C MET A 124 3.08 3.67 1.27
N THR A 125 2.76 4.32 0.16
CA THR A 125 2.34 5.72 0.18
C THR A 125 1.15 5.97 1.11
N THR A 126 0.10 5.14 1.03
CA THR A 126 -1.08 5.24 1.90
C THR A 126 -0.80 4.82 3.32
N GLY A 127 0.01 3.77 3.52
CA GLY A 127 0.42 3.32 4.85
C GLY A 127 1.23 4.36 5.62
N ILE A 128 2.16 5.04 4.95
CA ILE A 128 2.99 6.10 5.53
C ILE A 128 2.13 7.34 5.79
N ALA A 129 1.23 7.70 4.88
CA ALA A 129 0.28 8.80 5.12
C ALA A 129 -0.58 8.55 6.37
N GLN A 130 -1.06 7.31 6.57
CA GLN A 130 -1.75 6.93 7.80
C GLN A 130 -0.84 7.01 9.02
N ALA A 131 0.43 6.57 8.91
CA ALA A 131 1.39 6.67 10.00
C ALA A 131 1.59 8.13 10.46
N LEU A 132 1.72 9.06 9.50
CA LEU A 132 1.84 10.50 9.78
C LEU A 132 0.57 11.06 10.41
N ALA A 133 -0.61 10.67 9.92
CA ALA A 133 -1.89 11.08 10.49
C ALA A 133 -2.07 10.63 11.95
N LEU A 134 -1.44 9.51 12.33
CA LEU A 134 -1.41 8.99 13.70
C LEU A 134 -0.25 9.55 14.54
N GLY A 135 0.58 10.44 13.99
CA GLY A 135 1.71 11.04 14.69
C GLY A 135 2.91 10.11 14.89
N ALA A 136 2.99 9.00 14.14
CA ALA A 136 4.07 8.02 14.28
C ALA A 136 5.46 8.65 14.09
N LYS A 137 6.41 8.22 14.91
CA LYS A 137 7.83 8.66 14.85
C LYS A 137 8.73 7.65 14.16
N ALA A 138 8.26 6.42 14.08
CA ALA A 138 8.94 5.33 13.42
C ALA A 138 7.93 4.44 12.70
N VAL A 139 8.40 3.76 11.66
CA VAL A 139 7.66 2.71 10.98
C VAL A 139 8.47 1.43 10.95
N ALA A 140 7.78 0.30 10.96
CA ALA A 140 8.43 -1.00 11.00
C ALA A 140 7.80 -2.01 10.06
N CYS A 141 8.64 -2.96 9.63
CA CYS A 141 8.17 -4.19 9.04
C CYS A 141 9.04 -5.38 9.42
N ALA A 142 8.43 -6.56 9.46
CA ALA A 142 9.11 -7.84 9.49
C ALA A 142 9.14 -8.41 8.06
N SER A 143 10.12 -7.99 7.26
CA SER A 143 10.30 -8.44 5.87
C SER A 143 11.70 -8.07 5.39
N THR A 144 12.30 -8.90 4.53
CA THR A 144 13.64 -8.64 3.97
C THR A 144 13.64 -8.24 2.50
N GLY A 145 12.47 -7.99 1.88
CA GLY A 145 12.34 -7.74 0.44
C GLY A 145 11.61 -6.44 0.09
N ASN A 146 10.84 -6.46 -1.00
CA ASN A 146 10.18 -5.26 -1.55
C ASN A 146 9.37 -4.43 -0.53
N THR A 147 8.78 -5.06 0.49
CA THR A 147 8.05 -4.32 1.54
C THR A 147 9.00 -3.44 2.37
N SER A 148 10.15 -3.95 2.79
CA SER A 148 11.10 -3.17 3.58
C SER A 148 11.78 -2.09 2.74
N ALA A 149 12.06 -2.36 1.46
CA ALA A 149 12.64 -1.39 0.54
C ALA A 149 11.69 -0.21 0.31
N SER A 150 10.44 -0.50 -0.05
CA SER A 150 9.38 0.49 -0.20
C SER A 150 9.17 1.29 1.09
N MET A 151 9.03 0.61 2.24
CA MET A 151 8.86 1.29 3.52
C MET A 151 10.00 2.26 3.84
N ALA A 152 11.25 1.82 3.66
CA ALA A 152 12.42 2.65 3.90
C ALA A 152 12.45 3.88 2.99
N ALA A 153 12.14 3.73 1.69
CA ALA A 153 12.12 4.83 0.74
C ALA A 153 11.11 5.92 1.14
N TYR A 154 9.87 5.52 1.46
CA TYR A 154 8.84 6.48 1.86
C TYR A 154 9.06 7.08 3.25
N ALA A 155 9.63 6.32 4.19
CA ALA A 155 10.01 6.83 5.51
C ALA A 155 11.12 7.88 5.39
N ALA A 156 12.13 7.61 4.57
CA ALA A 156 13.22 8.55 4.27
C ALA A 156 12.70 9.85 3.63
N ARG A 157 11.71 9.74 2.73
CA ARG A 157 11.07 10.90 2.09
C ARG A 157 10.46 11.90 3.08
N VAL A 158 10.00 11.43 4.23
CA VAL A 158 9.36 12.27 5.27
C VAL A 158 10.14 12.39 6.56
N GLY A 159 11.36 11.82 6.60
CA GLY A 159 12.27 11.95 7.74
C GLY A 159 11.83 11.22 9.01
N ILE A 160 11.09 10.11 8.89
CA ILE A 160 10.78 9.25 10.04
C ILE A 160 11.65 7.98 10.05
N LEU A 161 11.87 7.41 11.22
CA LEU A 161 12.72 6.23 11.37
C LEU A 161 12.07 5.01 10.69
N ALA A 162 12.82 4.28 9.86
CA ALA A 162 12.42 2.97 9.35
C ALA A 162 13.18 1.86 10.07
N ALA A 163 12.46 0.86 10.61
CA ALA A 163 13.02 -0.29 11.29
C ALA A 163 12.62 -1.61 10.59
N VAL A 164 13.60 -2.45 10.27
CA VAL A 164 13.40 -3.75 9.62
C VAL A 164 13.77 -4.84 10.59
N PHE A 165 12.79 -5.64 11.00
CA PHE A 165 12.97 -6.75 11.94
C PHE A 165 13.19 -8.04 11.16
N ILE A 166 14.26 -8.76 11.49
CA ILE A 166 14.69 -9.97 10.76
C ILE A 166 15.10 -11.03 11.76
N PRO A 167 14.70 -12.30 11.58
CA PRO A 167 15.27 -13.42 12.31
C PRO A 167 16.80 -13.48 12.20
N SER A 168 17.48 -13.70 13.32
CA SER A 168 18.93 -13.84 13.40
C SER A 168 19.44 -14.93 12.44
N GLY A 169 20.55 -14.66 11.75
CA GLY A 169 21.14 -15.59 10.78
C GLY A 169 20.40 -15.73 9.43
N GLN A 170 19.25 -15.08 9.24
CA GLN A 170 18.48 -15.10 7.98
C GLN A 170 18.67 -13.84 7.13
N ILE A 171 19.86 -13.21 7.18
CA ILE A 171 20.14 -12.01 6.39
C ILE A 171 20.54 -12.38 4.96
N ALA A 172 19.65 -12.06 4.02
CA ALA A 172 20.00 -11.94 2.61
C ALA A 172 20.35 -10.46 2.33
N TYR A 173 21.62 -10.07 2.51
CA TYR A 173 22.07 -8.68 2.33
C TYR A 173 21.68 -8.09 0.96
N GLY A 174 21.73 -8.89 -0.10
CA GLY A 174 21.30 -8.45 -1.43
C GLY A 174 19.81 -8.07 -1.51
N LYS A 175 18.95 -8.63 -0.65
CA LYS A 175 17.53 -8.24 -0.57
C LYS A 175 17.32 -7.00 0.31
N LEU A 176 18.23 -6.75 1.26
CA LEU A 176 18.18 -5.61 2.17
C LEU A 176 18.87 -4.35 1.64
N SER A 177 19.68 -4.46 0.60
CA SER A 177 20.51 -3.35 0.10
C SER A 177 19.71 -2.06 -0.07
N GLN A 178 18.58 -2.11 -0.79
CA GLN A 178 17.71 -0.95 -0.97
C GLN A 178 17.22 -0.37 0.35
N SER A 179 16.80 -1.21 1.31
CA SER A 179 16.36 -0.74 2.63
C SER A 179 17.48 -0.03 3.38
N LEU A 180 18.70 -0.57 3.33
CA LEU A 180 19.88 0.00 3.97
C LEU A 180 20.31 1.31 3.30
N ASP A 181 20.26 1.38 1.97
CA ASP A 181 20.58 2.58 1.18
C ASP A 181 19.61 3.73 1.48
N TYR A 182 18.33 3.42 1.72
CA TYR A 182 17.33 4.39 2.20
C TYR A 182 17.46 4.70 3.71
N GLY A 183 18.44 4.14 4.41
CA GLY A 183 18.76 4.46 5.80
C GLY A 183 17.96 3.69 6.85
N ALA A 184 17.26 2.62 6.48
CA ALA A 184 16.55 1.80 7.45
C ALA A 184 17.51 1.14 8.45
N LYS A 185 17.06 1.04 9.71
CA LYS A 185 17.76 0.32 10.77
C LYS A 185 17.30 -1.13 10.77
N THR A 186 18.25 -2.05 10.62
CA THR A 186 17.96 -3.48 10.67
C THR A 186 18.20 -4.01 12.07
N LEU A 187 17.19 -4.65 12.64
CA LEU A 187 17.20 -5.27 13.96
C LEU A 187 17.11 -6.79 13.77
N GLN A 188 18.16 -7.48 14.19
CA GLN A 188 18.16 -8.94 14.23
C GLN A 188 17.51 -9.41 15.52
N ILE A 189 16.53 -10.29 15.40
CA ILE A 189 15.78 -10.87 16.51
C ILE A 189 16.18 -12.33 16.65
N ASP A 190 16.62 -12.71 17.85
CA ASP A 190 16.88 -14.12 18.16
C ASP A 190 15.54 -14.86 18.22
N GLY A 191 15.27 -15.67 17.21
CA GLY A 191 13.99 -16.35 17.04
C GLY A 191 13.64 -16.57 15.56
N ASP A 192 12.42 -16.99 15.30
CA ASP A 192 11.86 -17.15 13.96
C ASP A 192 11.05 -15.93 13.51
N PHE A 193 10.41 -16.03 12.34
CA PHE A 193 9.59 -14.95 11.79
C PHE A 193 8.41 -14.59 12.70
N ASP A 194 7.76 -15.58 13.31
CA ASP A 194 6.61 -15.38 14.18
C ASP A 194 7.01 -14.64 15.46
N THR A 195 8.15 -15.00 16.03
CA THR A 195 8.77 -14.30 17.17
C THR A 195 9.04 -12.83 16.84
N ALA A 196 9.65 -12.57 15.67
CA ALA A 196 9.91 -11.20 15.23
C ALA A 196 8.61 -10.41 15.00
N MET A 197 7.59 -11.04 14.43
CA MET A 197 6.30 -10.40 14.17
C MET A 197 5.54 -10.10 15.47
N GLN A 198 5.56 -11.02 16.44
CA GLN A 198 4.96 -10.81 17.75
C GLN A 198 5.61 -9.61 18.47
N LEU A 199 6.94 -9.57 18.52
CA LEU A 199 7.67 -8.46 19.14
C LEU A 199 7.34 -7.11 18.49
N VAL A 200 7.27 -7.06 17.17
CA VAL A 200 6.92 -5.84 16.44
C VAL A 200 5.49 -5.39 16.71
N LEU A 201 4.56 -6.34 16.85
CA LEU A 201 3.17 -6.04 17.22
C LEU A 201 3.09 -5.47 18.63
N GLU A 202 3.77 -6.06 19.60
CA GLU A 202 3.85 -5.57 20.98
C GLU A 202 4.46 -4.16 21.03
N LEU A 203 5.61 -3.95 20.40
CA LEU A 203 6.25 -2.63 20.31
C LEU A 203 5.35 -1.58 19.64
N SER A 204 4.57 -1.97 18.64
CA SER A 204 3.63 -1.06 17.98
C SER A 204 2.49 -0.61 18.89
N GLN A 205 2.15 -1.38 19.93
CA GLN A 205 1.10 -1.01 20.90
C GLN A 205 1.64 -0.11 22.01
N GLU A 206 2.92 -0.23 22.36
CA GLU A 206 3.53 0.48 23.48
C GLU A 206 4.28 1.76 23.08
N THR A 207 4.57 1.95 21.79
CA THR A 207 5.40 3.06 21.29
C THR A 207 4.76 3.79 20.10
N ASP A 208 5.38 4.88 19.63
CA ASP A 208 4.98 5.61 18.41
C ASP A 208 5.38 4.90 17.10
N LEU A 209 5.74 3.61 17.16
CA LEU A 209 6.12 2.79 16.01
C LEU A 209 4.90 2.25 15.26
N TYR A 210 4.76 2.55 13.98
CA TYR A 210 3.63 2.08 13.16
C TYR A 210 4.02 0.93 12.24
N LEU A 211 3.28 -0.17 12.30
CA LEU A 211 3.57 -1.39 11.55
C LEU A 211 3.01 -1.34 10.12
N LEU A 212 3.86 -1.64 9.13
CA LEU A 212 3.55 -1.63 7.69
C LEU A 212 3.72 -3.00 7.01
N ASN A 213 3.40 -4.08 7.73
CA ASN A 213 3.27 -5.43 7.17
C ASN A 213 2.00 -5.61 6.33
N SER A 214 1.82 -6.78 5.71
CA SER A 214 0.64 -7.11 4.88
C SER A 214 -0.69 -7.07 5.63
N ILE A 215 -0.67 -7.20 6.96
CA ILE A 215 -1.86 -7.07 7.82
C ILE A 215 -2.36 -5.63 7.96
N ASN A 216 -1.58 -4.63 7.52
CA ASN A 216 -1.99 -3.24 7.59
C ASN A 216 -3.03 -2.94 6.49
N PRO A 217 -4.27 -2.60 6.85
CA PRO A 217 -5.36 -2.47 5.88
C PRO A 217 -5.21 -1.23 4.99
N PHE A 218 -4.52 -0.19 5.45
CA PHE A 218 -4.30 1.03 4.66
C PHE A 218 -3.35 0.81 3.49
N ARG A 219 -2.54 -0.25 3.50
CA ARG A 219 -1.74 -0.63 2.31
C ARG A 219 -2.62 -1.11 1.16
N LEU A 220 -3.76 -1.73 1.47
CA LEU A 220 -4.69 -2.22 0.46
C LEU A 220 -5.42 -1.07 -0.24
N GLU A 221 -5.72 0.02 0.50
CA GLU A 221 -6.29 1.25 -0.06
C GLU A 221 -5.45 1.81 -1.19
N GLY A 222 -4.13 1.82 -1.03
CA GLY A 222 -3.23 2.25 -2.07
C GLY A 222 -3.09 1.23 -3.19
N GLN A 223 -2.98 -0.07 -2.87
CA GLN A 223 -2.82 -1.14 -3.86
C GLN A 223 -4.02 -1.32 -4.80
N LYS A 224 -5.25 -1.11 -4.33
CA LYS A 224 -6.44 -1.23 -5.20
C LYS A 224 -6.46 -0.19 -6.33
N THR A 225 -5.72 0.91 -6.20
CA THR A 225 -5.58 1.91 -7.29
C THR A 225 -4.93 1.35 -8.54
N ILE A 226 -4.16 0.25 -8.43
CA ILE A 226 -3.65 -0.50 -9.58
C ILE A 226 -4.79 -0.95 -10.49
N ALA A 227 -5.92 -1.37 -9.91
CA ALA A 227 -7.11 -1.76 -10.67
C ALA A 227 -7.81 -0.55 -11.30
N PHE A 228 -7.88 0.59 -10.60
CA PHE A 228 -8.45 1.83 -11.17
C PHE A 228 -7.64 2.30 -12.36
N GLU A 229 -6.31 2.29 -12.23
CA GLU A 229 -5.39 2.67 -13.29
C GLU A 229 -5.47 1.71 -14.48
N LEU A 230 -5.53 0.40 -14.24
CA LEU A 230 -5.75 -0.62 -15.27
C LEU A 230 -7.05 -0.37 -16.04
N LEU A 231 -8.15 -0.13 -15.32
CA LEU A 231 -9.45 0.16 -15.95
C LEU A 231 -9.41 1.45 -16.76
N GLU A 232 -8.82 2.52 -16.22
CA GLU A 232 -8.67 3.78 -16.94
C GLU A 232 -7.86 3.59 -18.25
N GLN A 233 -6.75 2.85 -18.20
CA GLN A 233 -5.92 2.54 -19.37
C GLN A 233 -6.64 1.68 -20.41
N CYS A 234 -7.62 0.87 -19.97
CA CYS A 234 -8.54 0.13 -20.84
C CYS A 234 -9.79 0.96 -21.23
N ALA A 235 -9.74 2.29 -21.14
CA ALA A 235 -10.87 3.18 -21.43
C ALA A 235 -12.15 2.82 -20.65
N TRP A 236 -11.98 2.38 -19.40
CA TRP A 236 -13.02 1.88 -18.49
C TRP A 236 -13.77 0.64 -19.00
N GLN A 237 -13.17 -0.12 -19.93
CA GLN A 237 -13.64 -1.45 -20.31
C GLN A 237 -13.01 -2.50 -19.38
N VAL A 238 -13.86 -3.27 -18.70
CA VAL A 238 -13.42 -4.29 -17.75
C VAL A 238 -12.83 -5.48 -18.50
N PRO A 239 -11.58 -5.91 -18.20
CA PRO A 239 -11.02 -7.11 -18.79
C PRO A 239 -11.81 -8.37 -18.41
N ASP A 240 -11.88 -9.36 -19.32
CA ASP A 240 -12.57 -10.62 -19.04
C ASP A 240 -11.95 -11.38 -17.85
N ARG A 241 -10.62 -11.29 -17.71
CA ARG A 241 -9.83 -11.96 -16.67
C ARG A 241 -8.69 -11.07 -16.23
N ILE A 242 -8.37 -11.12 -14.94
CA ILE A 242 -7.17 -10.52 -14.36
C ILE A 242 -6.43 -11.64 -13.64
N VAL A 243 -5.16 -11.83 -13.97
CA VAL A 243 -4.27 -12.80 -13.33
C VAL A 243 -3.27 -12.04 -12.48
N ILE A 244 -3.20 -12.35 -11.19
CA ILE A 244 -2.33 -11.70 -10.21
C ILE A 244 -1.49 -12.80 -9.55
N PRO A 245 -0.15 -12.75 -9.63
CA PRO A 245 0.71 -13.65 -8.86
C PRO A 245 0.48 -13.48 -7.35
N GLY A 246 0.35 -14.61 -6.64
CA GLY A 246 0.13 -14.66 -5.18
C GLY A 246 1.39 -14.42 -4.37
#